data_AF-H0V6H3-F1
#
_entry.id   AF-H0V6H3-F1
#
_cell.length_a   1.000
_cell.length_b   1.000
_cell.length_c   1.000
_cell.angle_alpha   90.00
_cell.angle_beta   90.00
_cell.angle_gamma   90.00
#
_symmetry.space_group_name_H-M   'P 1'
#
loop_
_entity.id
_entity.type
_entity.pdbx_description
1 polymer ?
#
loop_
_entity_poly.entity_id
_entity_poly.type
_entity_poly.pdbx_seq_one_letter_code
_entity_poly.pdbx_strand_id
1 'polypeptide(L)'
;MGEFNEKTTCGTVCLKYLLFIFNCCFWLAGLAVMAVGIWTLALKSDYISLLASSTYLATAYILVVAGAVVMVTGVLGCCATFKERRNLLRLYFILLLIIFLLEVIAGVLAYVYYQQLNTELKENLKDTMIKQYHQPDHEGVTSAVDKLQQEFHCCGSNSSQDWQDSEWIRSGQAGKRVVPDSCCKTVVPDCGRRDHASNIY
;
A
#
# COMPACT_ATOMS: atom_id res chain seq x y z
N MET A 1 48.25 7.37 39.10
CA MET A 1 48.95 6.89 37.89
C MET A 1 48.19 5.66 37.41
N GLY A 2 47.35 5.68 36.38
CA GLY A 2 47.04 6.71 35.39
C GLY A 2 45.67 6.46 34.73
N GLU A 3 45.16 7.54 34.12
CA GLU A 3 44.24 7.57 32.98
C GLU A 3 42.83 6.99 33.16
N PHE A 4 42.08 7.59 34.08
CA PHE A 4 40.64 7.78 33.84
C PHE A 4 40.47 9.06 33.01
N ASN A 5 39.82 8.97 31.84
CA ASN A 5 39.13 10.09 31.14
C ASN A 5 39.88 10.89 30.04
N GLU A 6 40.06 10.35 28.82
CA GLU A 6 40.20 11.19 27.58
C GLU A 6 39.88 10.48 26.24
N LYS A 7 39.11 9.37 26.24
CA LYS A 7 38.67 8.69 25.00
C LYS A 7 37.18 8.34 25.00
N THR A 8 36.34 9.23 25.54
CA THR A 8 34.92 9.26 25.16
C THR A 8 34.85 10.02 23.84
N THR A 9 35.31 9.34 22.80
CA THR A 9 35.71 9.83 21.48
C THR A 9 34.60 10.62 20.80
N CYS A 10 34.96 11.68 20.07
CA CYS A 10 34.09 12.43 19.16
C CYS A 10 33.11 11.54 18.35
N GLY A 11 33.56 10.33 17.97
CA GLY A 11 32.72 9.31 17.32
C GLY A 11 31.47 8.90 18.11
N THR A 12 31.54 8.73 19.42
CA THR A 12 30.37 8.36 20.24
C THR A 12 29.36 9.51 20.33
N VAL A 13 29.83 10.75 20.36
CA VAL A 13 28.99 11.95 20.33
C VAL A 13 28.31 12.05 18.96
N CYS A 14 29.07 11.90 17.87
CA CYS A 14 28.54 11.88 16.51
C CYS A 14 27.48 10.78 16.31
N LEU A 15 27.76 9.55 16.75
CA LEU A 15 26.81 8.43 16.67
C LEU A 15 25.52 8.71 17.44
N LYS A 16 25.59 9.36 18.62
CA LYS A 16 24.39 9.75 19.38
C LYS A 16 23.52 10.73 18.60
N TYR A 17 24.12 11.78 18.03
CA TYR A 17 23.37 12.75 17.23
C TYR A 17 22.79 12.12 15.97
N LEU A 18 23.54 11.24 15.29
CA LEU A 18 23.03 10.51 14.13
C LEU A 18 21.85 9.61 14.49
N LEU A 19 21.96 8.82 15.57
CA LEU A 19 20.87 7.97 16.04
C LEU A 19 19.65 8.79 16.45
N PHE A 20 19.85 9.95 17.08
CA PHE A 20 18.76 10.84 17.45
C PHE A 20 18.03 11.40 16.22
N ILE A 21 18.78 11.97 15.27
CA ILE A 21 18.20 12.52 14.03
C ILE A 21 17.46 11.43 13.26
N PHE A 22 18.06 10.24 13.14
CA PHE A 22 17.44 9.10 12.49
C PHE A 22 16.12 8.72 13.17
N ASN A 23 16.08 8.59 14.51
CA ASN A 23 14.84 8.29 15.23
C ASN A 23 13.77 9.38 15.08
N CYS A 24 14.16 10.66 14.99
CA CYS A 24 13.24 11.75 14.67
C CYS A 24 12.67 11.63 13.25
N CYS A 25 13.50 11.30 12.27
CA CYS A 25 13.03 11.05 10.89
C CYS A 25 12.05 9.87 10.85
N PHE A 26 12.34 8.78 11.55
CA PHE A 26 11.43 7.63 11.64
C PHE A 26 10.12 8.00 12.32
N TRP A 27 10.17 8.79 13.40
CA TRP A 27 8.96 9.28 14.06
C TRP A 27 8.07 10.09 13.09
N LEU A 28 8.66 11.02 12.34
CA LEU A 28 7.94 11.82 11.34
C LEU A 28 7.38 10.94 10.20
N ALA A 29 8.17 9.96 9.73
CA ALA A 29 7.71 9.02 8.71
C ALA A 29 6.54 8.16 9.21
N GLY A 30 6.61 7.67 10.46
CA GLY A 30 5.52 6.92 11.10
C GLY A 30 4.25 7.75 11.22
N LEU A 31 4.37 9.03 11.59
CA LEU A 31 3.25 9.98 11.62
C LEU A 31 2.63 10.16 10.23
N ALA A 32 3.45 10.33 9.19
CA ALA A 32 2.97 10.47 7.81
C ALA A 32 2.24 9.21 7.32
N VAL A 33 2.81 8.03 7.54
CA VAL A 33 2.20 6.74 7.17
C VAL A 33 0.87 6.52 7.91
N MET A 34 0.85 6.79 9.22
CA MET A 34 -0.36 6.70 10.03
C MET A 34 -1.43 7.70 9.55
N ALA A 35 -1.05 8.93 9.20
CA ALA A 35 -1.96 9.93 8.66
C ALA A 35 -2.56 9.49 7.32
N VAL A 36 -1.77 8.89 6.42
CA VAL A 36 -2.28 8.31 5.16
C VAL A 36 -3.27 7.18 5.45
N GLY A 37 -2.97 6.30 6.41
CA GLY A 37 -3.89 5.22 6.82
C GLY A 37 -5.20 5.76 7.37
N ILE A 38 -5.16 6.75 8.28
CA ILE A 38 -6.35 7.38 8.85
C ILE A 38 -7.13 8.13 7.76
N TRP A 39 -6.45 8.90 6.90
CA TRP A 39 -7.06 9.59 5.77
C TRP A 39 -7.80 8.60 4.85
N THR A 40 -7.19 7.45 4.60
CA THR A 40 -7.78 6.37 3.79
C THR A 40 -9.04 5.80 4.43
N LEU A 41 -9.06 5.61 5.75
CA LEU A 41 -10.24 5.16 6.49
C LEU A 41 -11.32 6.26 6.58
N ALA A 42 -10.91 7.51 6.78
CA ALA A 42 -11.81 8.65 6.98
C ALA A 42 -12.51 9.11 5.68
N LEU A 43 -11.82 9.10 4.53
CA LEU A 43 -12.46 9.44 3.25
C LEU A 43 -13.57 8.48 2.84
N LYS A 44 -13.64 7.32 3.47
CA LYS A 44 -14.51 6.24 3.05
C LYS A 44 -15.56 5.86 4.08
N SER A 45 -15.56 6.42 5.31
CA SER A 45 -16.57 6.15 6.35
C SER A 45 -18.01 6.28 5.85
N ASP A 46 -18.25 7.21 4.94
CA ASP A 46 -19.58 7.51 4.40
C ASP A 46 -19.98 6.63 3.20
N TYR A 47 -19.04 5.82 2.67
CA TYR A 47 -19.23 4.88 1.56
C TYR A 47 -19.02 3.39 1.96
N ILE A 48 -18.86 3.11 3.26
CA ILE A 48 -18.37 1.80 3.80
C ILE A 48 -19.28 0.60 3.54
N SER A 49 -20.52 0.78 3.12
CA SER A 49 -21.39 -0.38 2.87
C SER A 49 -21.39 -0.90 1.43
N LEU A 50 -20.80 -0.19 0.45
CA LEU A 50 -21.05 -0.51 -0.97
C LEU A 50 -19.81 -0.62 -1.88
N LEU A 51 -18.67 -0.02 -1.57
CA LEU A 51 -17.60 0.18 -2.57
C LEU A 51 -16.20 -0.38 -2.25
N ALA A 52 -15.91 -0.75 -1.00
CA ALA A 52 -14.56 -1.16 -0.62
C ALA A 52 -14.48 -2.68 -0.43
N SER A 53 -13.66 -3.34 -1.27
CA SER A 53 -13.27 -4.73 -1.02
C SER A 53 -12.63 -4.84 0.35
N SER A 54 -12.90 -5.94 1.08
CA SER A 54 -12.38 -6.20 2.43
C SER A 54 -10.85 -6.04 2.51
N THR A 55 -10.16 -6.27 1.38
CA THR A 55 -8.72 -6.10 1.20
C THR A 55 -8.26 -4.65 1.37
N TYR A 56 -8.99 -3.66 0.83
CA TYR A 56 -8.58 -2.26 0.92
C TYR A 56 -8.65 -1.73 2.35
N LEU A 57 -9.71 -2.10 3.08
CA LEU A 57 -9.84 -1.78 4.50
C LEU A 57 -8.73 -2.46 5.31
N ALA A 58 -8.44 -3.74 5.04
CA ALA A 58 -7.34 -4.44 5.69
C ALA A 58 -5.99 -3.72 5.47
N THR A 59 -5.68 -3.30 4.24
CA THR A 59 -4.46 -2.54 3.95
C THR A 59 -4.40 -1.21 4.70
N ALA A 60 -5.50 -0.46 4.76
CA ALA A 60 -5.55 0.81 5.49
C ALA A 60 -5.32 0.61 7.00
N TYR A 61 -5.94 -0.39 7.61
CA TYR A 61 -5.69 -0.75 9.02
C TYR A 61 -4.24 -1.16 9.26
N ILE A 62 -3.64 -1.95 8.37
CA ILE A 62 -2.22 -2.34 8.46
C ILE A 62 -1.32 -1.09 8.42
N LEU A 63 -1.60 -0.13 7.54
CA LEU A 63 -0.85 1.14 7.46
C LEU A 63 -0.94 1.94 8.77
N VAL A 64 -2.14 2.06 9.36
CA VAL A 64 -2.32 2.74 10.65
C VAL A 64 -1.52 2.07 11.75
N VAL A 65 -1.62 0.75 11.88
CA VAL A 65 -0.91 -0.02 12.91
C VAL A 65 0.60 0.07 12.72
N ALA A 66 1.09 -0.11 11.48
CA ALA A 66 2.51 0.00 11.16
C ALA A 66 3.05 1.40 11.46
N GLY A 67 2.35 2.46 11.05
CA GLY A 67 2.71 3.85 11.35
C GLY A 67 2.77 4.13 12.85
N ALA A 68 1.80 3.62 13.62
CA ALA A 68 1.80 3.74 15.08
C ALA A 68 2.99 3.03 15.73
N VAL A 69 3.32 1.81 15.28
CA VAL A 69 4.51 1.07 15.76
C VAL A 69 5.79 1.86 15.49
N VAL A 70 5.97 2.38 14.28
CA VAL A 70 7.13 3.21 13.89
C VAL A 70 7.21 4.49 14.71
N MET A 71 6.07 5.13 14.98
CA MET A 71 6.02 6.33 15.81
C MET A 71 6.44 6.01 17.26
N VAL A 72 5.92 4.93 17.85
CA VAL A 72 6.29 4.51 19.22
C VAL A 72 7.77 4.14 19.30
N THR A 73 8.29 3.39 18.32
CA THR A 73 9.71 3.01 18.30
C THR A 73 10.61 4.24 18.14
N GLY A 74 10.22 5.23 17.33
CA GLY A 74 10.93 6.50 17.19
C GLY A 74 11.01 7.29 18.50
N VAL A 75 9.89 7.45 19.23
CA VAL A 75 9.89 8.10 20.55
C VAL A 75 10.76 7.35 21.54
N LEU A 76 10.65 6.02 21.59
CA LEU A 76 11.45 5.18 22.47
C LEU A 76 12.95 5.28 22.14
N GLY A 77 13.33 5.35 20.86
CA GLY A 77 14.71 5.54 20.41
C GLY A 77 15.27 6.90 20.80
N CYS A 78 14.49 7.98 20.65
CA CYS A 78 14.84 9.31 21.13
C CYS A 78 15.05 9.31 22.66
N CYS A 79 14.10 8.75 23.42
CA CYS A 79 14.19 8.62 24.87
C CYS A 79 15.39 7.75 25.33
N ALA A 80 15.66 6.64 24.64
CA ALA A 80 16.78 5.75 24.92
C ALA A 80 18.13 6.46 24.74
N THR A 81 18.24 7.26 23.68
CA THR A 81 19.45 8.02 23.34
C THR A 81 19.69 9.17 24.32
N PHE A 82 18.65 9.93 24.70
CA PHE A 82 18.77 11.04 25.66
C PHE A 82 18.97 10.61 27.11
N LYS A 83 18.23 9.59 27.57
CA LYS A 83 18.21 9.22 28.99
C LYS A 83 19.40 8.34 29.40
N GLU A 84 20.14 7.82 28.42
CA GLU A 84 21.35 6.98 28.56
C GLU A 84 21.22 5.80 29.54
N ARG A 85 19.99 5.38 29.85
CA ARG A 85 19.76 4.24 30.74
C ARG A 85 20.02 2.96 29.98
N ARG A 86 21.01 2.18 30.45
CA ARG A 86 21.38 0.87 29.86
C ARG A 86 20.17 -0.04 29.64
N ASN A 87 19.22 -0.06 30.58
CA ASN A 87 18.00 -0.88 30.47
C ASN A 87 17.08 -0.39 29.34
N LEU A 88 16.98 0.92 29.11
CA LEU A 88 16.14 1.50 28.06
C LEU A 88 16.75 1.28 26.67
N LEU A 89 18.07 1.42 26.54
CA LEU A 89 18.82 1.06 25.33
C LEU A 89 18.69 -0.43 25.00
N ARG A 90 18.77 -1.31 26.01
CA ARG A 90 18.57 -2.75 25.84
C ARG A 90 17.16 -3.08 25.37
N LEU A 91 16.14 -2.46 25.96
CA LEU A 91 14.74 -2.64 25.55
C LEU A 91 14.53 -2.21 24.10
N TYR A 92 15.06 -1.04 23.71
CA TYR A 92 14.99 -0.54 22.35
C TYR A 92 15.66 -1.51 21.35
N PHE A 93 16.85 -2.02 21.68
CA PHE A 93 17.53 -3.01 20.84
C PHE A 93 16.74 -4.32 20.69
N ILE A 94 16.17 -4.85 21.78
CA ILE A 94 15.34 -6.06 21.74
C ILE A 94 14.09 -5.82 20.88
N LEU A 95 13.44 -4.66 21.02
CA LEU A 95 12.27 -4.29 20.23
C LEU A 95 12.60 -4.25 18.73
N LEU A 96 13.71 -3.60 18.36
CA LEU A 96 14.18 -3.57 16.96
C LEU A 96 14.50 -4.97 16.43
N LEU A 97 15.11 -5.83 17.24
CA LEU A 97 15.39 -7.21 16.85
C LEU A 97 14.11 -8.00 16.58
N ILE A 98 13.08 -7.83 17.41
CA ILE A 98 11.77 -8.47 17.20
C ILE A 98 11.12 -7.96 15.91
N ILE A 99 11.12 -6.64 15.68
CA ILE A 99 10.57 -6.05 14.44
C ILE A 99 11.31 -6.60 13.22
N PHE A 100 12.64 -6.65 13.26
CA PHE A 100 13.45 -7.21 12.18
C PHE A 100 13.10 -8.68 11.89
N LEU A 101 12.95 -9.51 12.93
CA LEU A 101 12.55 -10.91 12.75
C LEU A 101 11.14 -11.03 12.15
N LEU A 102 10.19 -10.18 12.58
CA LEU A 102 8.85 -10.15 12.01
C LEU A 102 8.86 -9.72 10.53
N GLU A 103 9.68 -8.73 10.16
CA GLU A 103 9.84 -8.30 8.77
C GLU A 103 10.45 -9.40 7.90
N VAL A 104 11.45 -10.13 8.41
CA VAL A 104 12.02 -11.29 7.70
C VAL A 104 10.97 -12.37 7.49
N ILE A 105 10.19 -12.70 8.51
CA ILE A 105 9.10 -13.68 8.40
C ILE A 105 8.06 -13.20 7.38
N ALA A 106 7.61 -11.95 7.47
CA ALA A 106 6.66 -11.37 6.54
C ALA A 106 7.17 -11.38 5.10
N GLY A 107 8.44 -11.04 4.87
CA GLY A 107 9.09 -11.08 3.55
C GLY A 107 9.18 -12.49 2.98
N VAL A 108 9.55 -13.49 3.81
CA VAL A 108 9.57 -14.89 3.41
C VAL A 108 8.17 -15.38 3.06
N LEU A 109 7.16 -15.08 3.89
CA LEU A 109 5.77 -15.44 3.61
C LEU A 109 5.29 -14.77 2.32
N ALA A 110 5.56 -13.48 2.12
CA ALA A 110 5.20 -12.76 0.90
C ALA A 110 5.83 -13.40 -0.35
N TYR A 111 7.09 -13.84 -0.26
CA TYR A 111 7.77 -14.55 -1.36
C TYR A 111 7.16 -15.93 -1.64
N VAL A 112 6.95 -16.74 -0.60
CA VAL A 112 6.40 -18.10 -0.73
C VAL A 112 4.98 -18.07 -1.28
N TYR A 113 4.15 -17.14 -0.80
CA TYR A 113 2.75 -17.00 -1.21
C TYR A 113 2.54 -16.08 -2.42
N TYR A 114 3.61 -15.51 -3.00
CA TYR A 114 3.50 -14.55 -4.10
C TYR A 114 2.65 -15.06 -5.28
N GLN A 115 2.87 -16.31 -5.69
CA GLN A 115 2.12 -16.90 -6.81
C GLN A 115 0.64 -17.10 -6.48
N GLN A 116 0.33 -17.55 -5.26
CA GLN A 116 -1.06 -17.73 -4.82
C GLN A 116 -1.77 -16.38 -4.69
N LEU A 117 -1.12 -15.40 -4.05
CA LEU A 117 -1.63 -14.04 -3.90
C LEU A 117 -1.89 -13.36 -5.25
N ASN A 118 -1.02 -13.56 -6.24
CA ASN A 118 -1.24 -13.03 -7.58
C ASN A 118 -2.47 -13.64 -8.25
N THR A 119 -2.66 -14.96 -8.14
CA THR A 119 -3.82 -15.64 -8.73
C THR A 119 -5.10 -15.18 -8.05
N GLU A 120 -5.14 -15.17 -6.72
CA GLU A 120 -6.31 -14.70 -5.98
C GLU A 120 -6.61 -13.22 -6.27
N LEU A 121 -5.59 -12.36 -6.34
CA LEU A 121 -5.77 -10.96 -6.67
C LEU A 121 -6.35 -10.79 -8.08
N LYS A 122 -5.83 -11.53 -9.07
CA LYS A 122 -6.33 -11.50 -10.44
C LYS A 122 -7.79 -11.98 -10.51
N GLU A 123 -8.12 -13.07 -9.82
CA GLU A 123 -9.49 -13.59 -9.81
C GLU A 123 -10.46 -12.63 -9.13
N ASN A 124 -10.10 -12.08 -7.97
CA ASN A 124 -10.92 -11.10 -7.26
C ASN A 124 -11.10 -9.80 -8.07
N LEU A 125 -10.04 -9.32 -8.72
CA LEU A 125 -10.12 -8.16 -9.61
C LEU A 125 -11.01 -8.45 -10.81
N LYS A 126 -10.86 -9.63 -11.44
CA LYS A 126 -11.71 -10.04 -12.55
C LYS A 126 -13.17 -10.08 -12.11
N ASP A 127 -13.48 -10.75 -11.00
CA ASP A 127 -14.85 -10.90 -10.50
C ASP A 127 -15.50 -9.54 -10.19
N THR A 128 -14.75 -8.66 -9.53
CA THR A 128 -15.19 -7.28 -9.24
C THR A 128 -15.46 -6.51 -10.53
N MET A 129 -14.53 -6.57 -11.49
CA MET A 129 -14.63 -5.88 -12.77
C MET A 129 -15.82 -6.38 -13.60
N ILE A 130 -16.01 -7.69 -13.73
CA ILE A 130 -17.08 -8.24 -14.57
C ILE A 130 -18.46 -8.00 -13.95
N LYS A 131 -18.59 -8.01 -12.61
CA LYS A 131 -19.87 -7.87 -11.92
C LYS A 131 -20.26 -6.44 -11.60
N GLN A 132 -19.31 -5.57 -11.25
CA GLN A 132 -19.62 -4.27 -10.64
C GLN A 132 -19.30 -3.07 -11.52
N TYR A 133 -18.58 -3.25 -12.64
CA TYR A 133 -18.26 -2.15 -13.56
C TYR A 133 -19.53 -1.60 -14.23
N HIS A 134 -19.71 -0.28 -14.18
CA HIS A 134 -20.90 0.43 -14.67
C HIS A 134 -22.24 -0.05 -14.07
N GLN A 135 -22.20 -0.72 -12.91
CA GLN A 135 -23.43 -1.09 -12.19
C GLN A 135 -23.95 0.06 -11.33
N PRO A 136 -25.28 0.15 -11.14
CA PRO A 136 -25.88 1.04 -10.16
C PRO A 136 -25.23 0.86 -8.78
N ASP A 137 -25.05 1.96 -8.05
CA ASP A 137 -24.43 1.99 -6.71
C ASP A 137 -22.94 1.59 -6.65
N HIS A 138 -22.27 1.33 -7.78
CA HIS A 138 -20.86 0.91 -7.85
C HIS A 138 -19.96 1.87 -8.66
N GLU A 139 -20.35 3.15 -8.79
CA GLU A 139 -19.61 4.17 -9.57
C GLU A 139 -18.13 4.30 -9.17
N GLY A 140 -17.81 4.12 -7.88
CA GLY A 140 -16.42 4.16 -7.43
C GLY A 140 -15.59 2.96 -7.87
N VAL A 141 -16.21 1.80 -8.17
CA VAL A 141 -15.53 0.66 -8.79
C VAL A 141 -15.17 1.01 -10.23
N THR A 142 -16.11 1.58 -10.99
CA THR A 142 -15.86 2.08 -12.36
C THR A 142 -14.68 3.05 -12.39
N SER A 143 -14.71 4.09 -11.55
CA SER A 143 -13.63 5.07 -11.48
C SER A 143 -12.29 4.47 -11.05
N ALA A 144 -12.30 3.53 -10.12
CA ALA A 144 -11.08 2.84 -9.67
C ALA A 144 -10.49 1.95 -10.78
N VAL A 145 -11.31 1.19 -11.50
CA VAL A 145 -10.88 0.35 -12.62
C VAL A 145 -10.34 1.23 -13.76
N ASP A 146 -11.04 2.30 -14.13
CA ASP A 146 -10.60 3.20 -15.20
C ASP A 146 -9.25 3.86 -14.85
N LYS A 147 -9.09 4.29 -13.60
CA LYS A 147 -7.83 4.86 -13.12
C LYS A 147 -6.71 3.82 -13.11
N LEU A 148 -6.98 2.61 -12.61
CA LEU A 148 -6.02 1.52 -12.59
C LEU A 148 -5.50 1.19 -14.00
N GLN A 149 -6.39 1.12 -14.99
CA GLN A 149 -6.03 0.84 -16.38
C GLN A 149 -5.14 1.91 -16.99
N GLN A 150 -5.44 3.18 -16.74
CA GLN A 150 -4.66 4.31 -17.24
C GLN A 150 -3.32 4.47 -16.52
N GLU A 151 -3.29 4.30 -15.20
CA GLU A 151 -2.10 4.49 -14.36
C GLU A 151 -1.08 3.36 -14.54
N PHE A 152 -1.56 2.12 -14.70
CA PHE A 152 -0.71 0.94 -14.87
C PHE A 152 -0.60 0.46 -16.32
N HIS A 153 -1.19 1.19 -17.28
CA HIS A 153 -1.16 0.85 -18.70
C HIS A 153 -1.55 -0.61 -18.94
N CYS A 154 -2.74 -1.00 -18.50
CA CYS A 154 -3.26 -2.37 -18.63
C CYS A 154 -4.73 -2.38 -19.03
N CYS A 155 -5.22 -3.52 -19.52
CA CYS A 155 -6.62 -3.71 -19.88
C CYS A 155 -7.11 -5.10 -19.45
N GLY A 156 -8.09 -5.13 -18.55
CA GLY A 156 -8.57 -6.36 -17.92
C GLY A 156 -7.72 -6.81 -16.73
N SER A 157 -8.05 -7.96 -16.13
CA SER A 157 -7.31 -8.51 -14.98
C SER A 157 -6.13 -9.38 -15.45
N ASN A 158 -6.38 -10.22 -16.45
CA ASN A 158 -5.38 -11.04 -17.10
C ASN A 158 -5.25 -10.70 -18.60
N SER A 159 -6.36 -10.32 -19.24
CA SER A 159 -6.40 -9.93 -20.65
C SER A 159 -7.58 -9.00 -20.92
N SER A 160 -7.50 -8.21 -22.00
CA SER A 160 -8.62 -7.40 -22.49
C SER A 160 -9.88 -8.23 -22.77
N GLN A 161 -9.71 -9.53 -23.04
CA GLN A 161 -10.82 -10.47 -23.24
C GLN A 161 -11.68 -10.68 -22.00
N ASP A 162 -11.17 -10.38 -20.79
CA ASP A 162 -11.96 -10.48 -19.55
C ASP A 162 -13.22 -9.62 -19.59
N TRP A 163 -13.20 -8.53 -20.38
CA TRP A 163 -14.36 -7.65 -20.55
C TRP A 163 -15.54 -8.33 -21.24
N GLN A 164 -15.33 -9.36 -22.05
CA GLN A 164 -16.41 -10.08 -22.72
C GLN A 164 -17.36 -10.76 -21.72
N ASP A 165 -16.84 -11.14 -20.55
CA ASP A 165 -17.60 -11.77 -19.47
C ASP A 165 -18.38 -10.73 -18.63
N SER A 166 -18.11 -9.43 -18.80
CA SER A 166 -18.70 -8.38 -17.96
C SER A 166 -20.19 -8.15 -18.19
N GLU A 167 -20.92 -7.89 -17.12
CA GLU A 167 -22.35 -7.55 -17.18
C GLU A 167 -22.60 -6.26 -17.96
N TRP A 168 -21.67 -5.31 -17.93
CA TRP A 168 -21.73 -4.07 -18.72
C TRP A 168 -21.75 -4.33 -20.24
N ILE A 169 -20.93 -5.27 -20.72
CA ILE A 169 -20.91 -5.68 -22.13
C ILE A 169 -22.15 -6.51 -22.46
N ARG A 170 -22.47 -7.51 -21.61
CA ARG A 170 -23.56 -8.47 -21.85
C ARG A 170 -24.96 -7.85 -21.79
N SER A 171 -25.15 -6.82 -20.97
CA SER A 171 -26.42 -6.07 -20.88
C SER A 171 -26.65 -5.12 -22.07
N GLY A 172 -25.64 -4.91 -22.91
CA GLY A 172 -25.71 -3.98 -24.06
C GLY A 172 -25.45 -2.51 -23.70
N GLN A 173 -25.24 -2.19 -22.41
CA GLN A 173 -24.92 -0.83 -21.94
C GLN A 173 -23.62 -0.29 -22.55
N ALA A 174 -22.68 -1.18 -22.87
CA ALA A 174 -21.40 -0.82 -23.46
C ALA A 174 -21.51 -0.21 -24.87
N GLY A 175 -22.60 -0.39 -25.62
CA GLY A 175 -22.77 0.25 -26.94
C GLY A 175 -21.63 -0.03 -27.93
N LYS A 176 -21.61 -1.22 -28.53
CA LYS A 176 -20.57 -1.71 -29.47
C LYS A 176 -19.12 -1.70 -28.97
N ARG A 177 -18.81 -1.15 -27.79
CA ARG A 177 -17.51 -1.25 -27.14
C ARG A 177 -17.27 -2.70 -26.72
N VAL A 178 -16.03 -3.16 -26.86
CA VAL A 178 -15.57 -4.49 -26.43
C VAL A 178 -14.72 -4.38 -25.16
N VAL A 179 -14.20 -3.20 -24.88
CA VAL A 179 -13.48 -2.82 -23.65
C VAL A 179 -13.85 -1.38 -23.25
N PRO A 180 -13.61 -0.96 -22.00
CA PRO A 180 -13.70 0.45 -21.61
C PRO A 180 -12.80 1.38 -22.42
N ASP A 181 -13.19 2.65 -22.51
CA ASP A 181 -12.35 3.67 -23.16
C ASP A 181 -11.07 3.97 -22.34
N SER A 182 -11.07 3.64 -21.05
CA SER A 182 -9.92 3.64 -20.15
C SER A 182 -8.88 2.54 -20.45
N CYS A 183 -9.17 1.58 -21.32
CA CYS A 183 -8.14 0.67 -21.86
C CYS A 183 -7.32 1.28 -22.99
N CYS A 184 -7.76 2.38 -23.59
CA CYS A 184 -7.12 2.96 -24.76
C CYS A 184 -5.85 3.75 -24.38
N LYS A 185 -4.82 3.65 -25.23
CA LYS A 185 -3.59 4.46 -25.13
C LYS A 185 -3.88 5.94 -25.31
N THR A 186 -4.87 6.26 -26.13
CA THR A 186 -5.40 7.61 -26.30
C THR A 186 -6.89 7.56 -26.00
N VAL A 187 -7.27 8.10 -24.84
CA VAL A 187 -8.65 8.08 -24.37
C VAL A 187 -9.47 9.08 -25.19
N VAL A 188 -10.30 8.55 -26.07
CA VAL A 188 -11.31 9.29 -26.83
C VAL A 188 -12.64 8.55 -26.74
N PRO A 189 -13.79 9.24 -26.87
CA PRO A 189 -15.09 8.59 -26.81
C PRO A 189 -15.17 7.44 -27.83
N ASP A 190 -15.70 6.29 -27.39
CA ASP A 190 -15.88 5.08 -28.21
C ASP A 190 -14.59 4.42 -28.76
N CYS A 191 -13.41 4.77 -28.22
CA CYS A 191 -12.16 4.12 -28.62
C CYS A 191 -12.14 2.62 -28.30
N GLY A 192 -12.85 2.19 -27.25
CA GLY A 192 -12.97 0.81 -26.79
C GLY A 192 -13.78 -0.10 -27.72
N ARG A 193 -14.24 0.39 -28.88
CA ARG A 193 -14.85 -0.43 -29.95
C ARG A 193 -13.85 -1.32 -30.68
N ARG A 194 -12.55 -1.06 -30.54
CA ARG A 194 -11.47 -1.83 -31.17
C ARG A 194 -10.41 -2.19 -30.13
N ASP A 195 -10.20 -3.47 -29.91
CA ASP A 195 -9.23 -4.05 -28.96
C ASP A 195 -7.88 -4.41 -29.60
N HIS A 196 -7.56 -3.83 -30.77
CA HIS A 196 -6.28 -4.05 -31.42
C HIS A 196 -5.12 -3.56 -30.53
N ALA A 197 -4.04 -4.34 -30.43
CA ALA A 197 -2.89 -4.08 -29.54
C ALA A 197 -2.17 -2.73 -29.79
N SER A 198 -2.40 -2.09 -30.94
CA SER A 198 -1.90 -0.74 -31.21
C SER A 198 -2.73 0.36 -30.53
N ASN A 199 -4.01 0.09 -30.24
CA ASN A 199 -4.99 1.04 -29.71
C ASN A 199 -5.16 0.96 -28.18
N ILE A 200 -5.12 -0.26 -27.64
CA ILE A 200 -5.29 -0.53 -26.21
C ILE A 200 -3.96 -1.02 -25.60
N TYR A 201 -3.86 -0.88 -24.28
CA TYR A 201 -2.75 -1.45 -23.51
C TYR A 201 -2.80 -2.98 -23.47
#